data_AF-N2ARW0-F1
#
_entry.id   AF-N2ARW0-F1
#
_cell.length_a   1.000
_cell.length_b   1.000
_cell.length_c   1.000
_cell.angle_alpha   90.00
_cell.angle_beta   90.00
_cell.angle_gamma   90.00
#
_symmetry.space_group_name_H-M   'P 1'
#
loop_
_entity.id
_entity.type
_entity.pdbx_description
1 polymer ?
#
loop_
_entity_poly.entity_id
_entity_poly.type
_entity_poly.pdbx_seq_one_letter_code
_entity_poly.pdbx_strand_id
1 'polypeptide(L)'
;MGRIEAFDRTMIGDGCKIAVYGMSPCGKLAKKAIELLGGKIDVFIDRLRDAEFFEGVPVMHFEEIRNIHEYRIINCASANFRSIAGFLFDQGIETVYHALSLLDLVPEDDKALEMCDARSLYRYYIENGRGGRKLKSISWQSLLRKNAPFAVNTVRNICRILPELQSTRI
;
A
#
# COMPACT_ATOMS: atom_id res chain seq x y z
N MET A 1 11.73 5.90 -21.48
CA MET A 1 10.51 5.15 -21.11
C MET A 1 10.67 4.75 -19.65
N GLY A 2 9.75 5.12 -18.76
CA GLY A 2 9.87 4.86 -17.32
C GLY A 2 9.78 3.36 -16.97
N ARG A 3 10.36 2.98 -15.82
CA ARG A 3 10.44 1.59 -15.35
C ARG A 3 9.71 1.40 -14.04
N ILE A 4 9.12 0.22 -13.87
CA ILE A 4 8.55 -0.22 -12.61
C ILE A 4 9.43 -1.34 -12.06
N GLU A 5 9.94 -1.17 -10.85
CA GLU A 5 10.89 -2.11 -10.24
C GLU A 5 10.45 -2.50 -8.82
N ALA A 6 10.90 -3.65 -8.34
CA ALA A 6 10.74 -4.00 -6.93
C ALA A 6 11.66 -3.13 -6.08
N PHE A 7 11.17 -2.61 -4.95
CA PHE A 7 12.05 -1.92 -4.02
C PHE A 7 13.03 -2.92 -3.39
N ASP A 8 14.33 -2.65 -3.55
CA ASP A 8 15.39 -3.46 -2.94
C ASP A 8 15.71 -2.92 -1.55
N ARG A 9 15.73 -3.81 -0.55
CA ARG A 9 16.12 -3.48 0.82
C ARG A 9 17.54 -2.91 0.92
N THR A 10 18.43 -3.23 -0.02
CA THR A 10 19.80 -2.66 -0.07
C THR A 10 19.81 -1.17 -0.37
N MET A 11 18.70 -0.60 -0.86
CA MET A 11 18.53 0.84 -1.06
C MET A 11 18.31 1.60 0.25
N ILE A 12 18.04 0.91 1.35
CA ILE A 12 17.91 1.51 2.68
C ILE A 12 19.32 1.70 3.26
N GLY A 13 19.76 2.95 3.37
CA GLY A 13 21.08 3.31 3.86
C GLY A 13 21.27 4.82 3.92
N ASP A 14 22.45 5.24 4.38
CA ASP A 14 22.77 6.65 4.62
C ASP A 14 22.61 7.50 3.35
N GLY A 15 21.72 8.48 3.42
CA GLY A 15 21.46 9.45 2.35
C GLY A 15 20.36 9.05 1.37
N CYS A 16 19.80 7.84 1.44
CA CYS A 16 18.67 7.47 0.60
C CYS A 16 17.40 8.19 1.07
N LYS A 17 16.79 8.99 0.19
CA LYS A 17 15.50 9.63 0.44
C LYS A 17 14.38 8.75 -0.08
N ILE A 18 13.41 8.41 0.75
CA ILE A 18 12.31 7.51 0.40
C ILE A 18 11.00 8.28 0.49
N ALA A 19 10.25 8.26 -0.62
CA ALA A 19 8.89 8.78 -0.66
C ALA A 19 7.91 7.63 -0.90
N VAL A 20 6.74 7.67 -0.27
CA VAL A 20 5.66 6.72 -0.54
C VAL A 20 4.48 7.42 -1.17
N TYR A 21 4.10 7.01 -2.38
CA TYR A 21 2.91 7.54 -3.05
C TYR A 21 1.66 6.76 -2.61
N GLY A 22 0.71 7.44 -1.99
CA GLY A 22 -0.57 6.91 -1.53
C GLY A 22 -0.66 6.73 -0.02
N MET A 23 -1.53 7.50 0.63
CA MET A 23 -1.93 7.38 2.05
C MET A 23 -2.87 6.18 2.25
N SER A 24 -2.40 4.98 1.92
CA SER A 24 -3.20 3.75 1.93
C SER A 24 -2.76 2.80 3.04
N PRO A 25 -3.55 1.76 3.38
CA PRO A 25 -3.08 0.66 4.23
C PRO A 25 -1.79 0.00 3.72
N CYS A 26 -1.59 -0.05 2.40
CA CYS A 26 -0.33 -0.51 1.79
C CYS A 26 0.82 0.47 2.08
N GLY A 27 0.56 1.78 2.09
CA GLY A 27 1.51 2.79 2.51
C GLY A 27 1.95 2.62 3.98
N LYS A 28 1.00 2.31 4.87
CA LYS A 28 1.31 1.99 6.29
C LYS A 28 2.20 0.76 6.42
N LEU A 29 1.90 -0.29 5.67
CA LEU A 29 2.71 -1.51 5.67
C LEU A 29 4.12 -1.26 5.12
N ALA A 30 4.24 -0.52 4.01
CA ALA A 30 5.54 -0.12 3.47
C ALA A 30 6.35 0.67 4.52
N LYS A 31 5.72 1.59 5.24
CA LYS A 31 6.36 2.30 6.36
C LYS A 31 6.90 1.35 7.43
N LYS A 32 6.05 0.48 7.97
CA LYS A 32 6.46 -0.49 8.99
C LYS A 32 7.62 -1.38 8.50
N ALA A 33 7.59 -1.79 7.23
CA ALA A 33 8.68 -2.57 6.62
C ALA A 33 10.00 -1.80 6.55
N ILE A 34 9.97 -0.53 6.10
CA ILE A 34 11.15 0.33 6.04
C ILE A 34 11.72 0.56 7.44
N GLU A 35 10.88 0.81 8.44
CA GLU A 35 11.31 1.00 9.84
C GLU A 35 11.95 -0.26 10.44
N LEU A 36 11.41 -1.45 10.15
CA LEU A 36 11.99 -2.73 10.56
C LEU A 36 13.40 -2.95 9.97
N LEU A 37 13.68 -2.36 8.81
CA LEU A 37 14.99 -2.41 8.16
C LEU A 37 15.91 -1.26 8.61
N GLY A 38 15.51 -0.45 9.60
CA GLY A 38 16.28 0.70 10.10
C GLY A 38 16.22 1.94 9.21
N GLY A 39 15.35 1.95 8.21
CA GLY A 39 15.14 3.10 7.33
C GLY A 39 14.08 4.06 7.85
N LYS A 40 13.85 5.13 7.07
CA LYS A 40 12.76 6.08 7.29
C LYS A 40 12.10 6.44 5.96
N ILE A 41 10.82 6.79 6.02
CA ILE A 41 10.13 7.48 4.92
C ILE A 41 10.17 8.97 5.22
N ASP A 42 10.64 9.76 4.27
CA ASP A 42 10.76 11.20 4.42
C ASP A 42 9.42 11.92 4.16
N VAL A 43 8.61 11.39 3.23
CA VAL A 43 7.34 12.01 2.82
C VAL A 43 6.35 10.99 2.25
N PHE A 44 5.06 11.18 2.54
CA PHE A 44 3.98 10.57 1.78
C PHE A 44 3.50 11.53 0.69
N ILE A 45 3.26 11.01 -0.52
CA ILE A 45 2.75 11.77 -1.65
C ILE A 45 1.29 11.35 -1.87
N ASP A 46 0.35 12.27 -1.76
CA ASP A 46 -1.06 11.99 -2.06
C ASP A 46 -1.75 13.20 -2.70
N ARG A 47 -2.67 12.93 -3.62
CA ARG A 47 -3.43 13.97 -4.32
C ARG A 47 -4.62 14.45 -3.48
N LEU A 48 -5.22 13.57 -2.68
CA LEU A 48 -6.42 13.90 -1.91
C LEU A 48 -6.09 14.61 -0.61
N ARG A 49 -4.85 14.45 -0.09
CA ARG A 49 -4.29 15.09 1.11
C ARG A 49 -5.36 15.42 2.16
N ASP A 50 -5.97 14.37 2.71
CA ASP A 50 -6.98 14.49 3.76
C ASP A 50 -6.37 14.90 5.12
N ALA A 51 -5.03 14.85 5.24
CA ALA A 51 -4.28 15.24 6.43
C ALA A 51 -2.89 15.79 6.07
N GLU A 52 -2.33 16.64 6.93
CA GLU A 52 -0.95 17.13 6.80
C GLU A 52 0.10 16.06 7.15
N PHE A 53 -0.28 15.07 7.95
CA PHE A 53 0.58 13.97 8.39
C PHE A 53 -0.15 12.64 8.29
N PHE A 54 0.59 11.59 7.96
CA PHE A 54 0.12 10.21 7.92
C PHE A 54 1.14 9.31 8.62
N GLU A 55 0.70 8.61 9.67
CA GLU A 55 1.58 7.78 10.52
C GLU A 55 2.82 8.55 11.04
N GLY A 56 2.66 9.85 11.34
CA GLY A 56 3.73 10.73 11.83
C GLY A 56 4.70 11.24 10.75
N VAL A 57 4.46 10.93 9.47
CA VAL A 57 5.27 11.39 8.33
C VAL A 57 4.50 12.48 7.57
N PRO A 58 5.14 13.56 7.12
CA PRO A 58 4.46 14.62 6.38
C PRO A 58 3.86 14.12 5.07
N VAL A 59 2.70 14.66 4.72
CA VAL A 59 2.02 14.40 3.44
C VAL A 59 2.14 15.65 2.58
N MET A 60 2.55 15.46 1.33
CA MET A 60 2.69 16.52 0.33
C MET A 60 2.01 16.12 -0.97
N HIS A 61 1.56 17.11 -1.73
CA HIS A 61 1.28 16.93 -3.14
C HIS A 61 2.59 16.77 -3.92
N PHE A 62 2.53 16.11 -5.07
CA PHE A 62 3.73 15.84 -5.87
C PHE A 62 4.43 17.14 -6.27
N GLU A 63 3.65 18.16 -6.64
CA GLU A 63 4.09 19.46 -7.12
C GLU A 63 4.79 20.30 -6.03
N GLU A 64 4.60 19.97 -4.76
CA GLU A 64 5.22 20.68 -3.64
C GLU A 64 6.68 20.24 -3.38
N ILE A 65 7.13 19.13 -3.98
CA ILE A 65 8.42 18.51 -3.70
C ILE A 65 9.47 18.98 -4.72
N ARG A 66 10.26 20.00 -4.36
CA ARG A 66 11.24 20.65 -5.26
C ARG A 66 12.34 19.71 -5.79
N ASN A 67 12.75 18.71 -5.01
CA ASN A 67 13.83 17.78 -5.38
C ASN A 67 13.33 16.34 -5.50
N ILE A 68 12.15 16.14 -6.09
CA ILE A 68 11.48 14.84 -6.15
C ILE A 68 12.34 13.74 -6.82
N HIS A 69 13.24 14.11 -7.74
CA HIS A 69 14.17 13.20 -8.41
C HIS A 69 15.23 12.57 -7.48
N GLU A 70 15.47 13.16 -6.31
CA GLU A 70 16.36 12.58 -5.28
C GLU A 70 15.69 11.43 -4.53
N TYR A 71 14.36 11.29 -4.62
CA TYR A 71 13.60 10.30 -3.87
C TYR A 71 13.48 8.97 -4.64
N ARG A 72 13.57 7.87 -3.89
CA ARG A 72 13.08 6.57 -4.33
C ARG A 72 11.59 6.51 -4.03
N ILE A 73 10.75 6.62 -5.06
CA ILE A 73 9.30 6.68 -4.90
C ILE A 73 8.72 5.26 -4.92
N ILE A 74 8.17 4.83 -3.79
CA ILE A 74 7.43 3.57 -3.65
C ILE A 74 5.95 3.88 -3.88
N ASN A 75 5.36 3.37 -4.96
CA ASN A 75 3.96 3.58 -5.27
C ASN A 75 3.07 2.55 -4.55
N CYS A 76 2.35 3.00 -3.52
CA CYS A 76 1.41 2.21 -2.72
C CYS A 76 -0.07 2.50 -3.08
N ALA A 77 -0.34 3.21 -4.18
CA ALA A 77 -1.69 3.51 -4.66
C ALA A 77 -2.29 2.31 -5.43
N SER A 78 -2.56 1.21 -4.74
CA SER A 78 -2.95 -0.12 -5.28
C SER A 78 -3.90 -0.08 -6.49
N ALA A 79 -5.12 0.42 -6.32
CA ALA A 79 -6.15 0.42 -7.38
C ALA A 79 -5.78 1.29 -8.61
N ASN A 80 -4.91 2.28 -8.42
CA ASN A 80 -4.48 3.22 -9.45
C ASN A 80 -3.00 3.06 -9.81
N PHE A 81 -2.37 1.94 -9.43
CA PHE A 81 -0.91 1.80 -9.43
C PHE A 81 -0.29 2.16 -10.80
N ARG A 82 -0.84 1.60 -11.89
CA ARG A 82 -0.37 1.86 -13.25
C ARG A 82 -0.61 3.30 -13.71
N SER A 83 -1.76 3.89 -13.33
CA SER A 83 -2.10 5.27 -13.66
C SER A 83 -1.14 6.25 -12.96
N ILE A 84 -0.88 6.03 -11.68
CA ILE A 84 0.09 6.82 -10.90
C ILE A 84 1.51 6.63 -11.43
N ALA A 85 1.92 5.41 -11.78
CA ALA A 85 3.23 5.18 -12.40
C ALA A 85 3.37 5.95 -13.72
N GLY A 86 2.34 5.90 -14.58
CA GLY A 86 2.30 6.67 -15.83
C GLY A 86 2.43 8.17 -15.59
N PHE A 87 1.63 8.71 -14.66
CA PHE A 87 1.72 10.11 -14.25
C PHE A 87 3.15 10.48 -13.80
N LEU A 88 3.78 9.69 -12.93
CA LEU A 88 5.13 9.96 -12.45
C LEU A 88 6.16 9.93 -13.60
N PHE A 89 6.01 9.02 -14.56
CA PHE A 89 6.86 8.97 -15.75
C PHE A 89 6.70 10.20 -16.64
N ASP A 90 5.46 10.69 -16.80
CA ASP A 90 5.18 11.92 -17.54
C ASP A 90 5.79 13.16 -16.85
N GLN A 91 5.99 13.09 -15.53
CA GLN A 91 6.71 14.11 -14.75
C GLN A 91 8.25 13.93 -14.76
N GLY A 92 8.77 12.99 -15.54
CA GLY A 92 10.22 12.76 -15.67
C GLY A 92 10.83 11.85 -14.61
N ILE A 93 10.02 11.18 -13.77
CA ILE A 93 10.53 10.14 -12.88
C ILE A 93 10.91 8.91 -13.71
N GLU A 94 12.17 8.48 -13.66
CA GLU A 94 12.62 7.36 -14.50
C GLU A 94 12.22 5.99 -13.95
N THR A 95 12.17 5.86 -12.62
CA THR A 95 11.88 4.59 -11.93
C THR A 95 10.86 4.81 -10.82
N VAL A 96 9.82 3.99 -10.82
CA VAL A 96 8.82 3.90 -9.75
C VAL A 96 8.92 2.52 -9.12
N TYR A 97 9.03 2.47 -7.80
CA TYR A 97 9.18 1.22 -7.06
C TYR A 97 7.83 0.67 -6.58
N HIS A 98 7.71 -0.65 -6.51
CA HIS A 98 6.62 -1.31 -5.82
C HIS A 98 7.09 -1.99 -4.52
N ALA A 99 6.18 -2.12 -3.55
CA ALA A 99 6.48 -2.57 -2.20
C ALA A 99 6.41 -4.09 -1.98
N LEU A 100 6.09 -4.93 -2.99
CA LEU A 100 5.75 -6.35 -2.76
C LEU A 100 6.71 -7.11 -1.84
N SER A 101 8.02 -7.01 -2.07
CA SER A 101 9.07 -7.62 -1.25
C SER A 101 9.13 -7.07 0.18
N LEU A 102 8.86 -5.78 0.35
CA LEU A 102 8.84 -5.12 1.66
C LEU A 102 7.65 -5.58 2.49
N LEU A 103 6.48 -5.75 1.86
CA LEU A 103 5.25 -6.11 2.58
C LEU A 103 5.35 -7.47 3.28
N ASP A 104 6.14 -8.39 2.71
CA ASP A 104 6.37 -9.73 3.25
C ASP A 104 7.24 -9.71 4.54
N LEU A 105 7.90 -8.59 4.85
CA LEU A 105 8.71 -8.44 6.08
C LEU A 105 7.89 -8.08 7.31
N VAL A 106 6.69 -7.55 7.12
CA VAL A 106 5.86 -7.09 8.23
C VAL A 106 5.13 -8.30 8.83
N PRO A 107 5.28 -8.58 10.14
CA PRO A 107 4.57 -9.69 10.78
C PRO A 107 3.05 -9.53 10.65
N GLU A 108 2.35 -10.64 10.54
CA GLU A 108 0.90 -10.70 10.66
C GLU A 108 0.56 -10.71 12.16
N ASP A 109 0.18 -9.57 12.72
CA ASP A 109 -0.30 -9.42 14.11
C ASP A 109 -1.81 -9.13 14.16
N ASP A 110 -2.45 -9.09 15.33
CA ASP A 110 -3.93 -8.99 15.44
C ASP A 110 -4.52 -7.67 14.90
N LYS A 111 -3.69 -6.62 14.65
CA LYS A 111 -4.10 -5.42 13.91
C LYS A 111 -3.98 -5.58 12.39
N ALA A 112 -3.50 -6.73 11.91
CA ALA A 112 -3.20 -7.02 10.53
C ALA A 112 -4.37 -7.57 9.70
N LEU A 113 -5.57 -7.77 10.26
CA LEU A 113 -6.73 -8.21 9.46
C LEU A 113 -7.10 -7.22 8.34
N GLU A 114 -7.11 -5.91 8.60
CA GLU A 114 -7.27 -4.88 7.56
C GLU A 114 -6.05 -4.80 6.61
N MET A 115 -4.88 -5.26 7.07
CA MET A 115 -3.61 -5.19 6.33
C MET A 115 -3.38 -6.40 5.41
N CYS A 116 -3.89 -7.59 5.75
CA CYS A 116 -3.80 -8.81 4.94
C CYS A 116 -4.54 -8.65 3.61
N ASP A 117 -5.70 -7.99 3.62
CA ASP A 117 -6.43 -7.64 2.41
C ASP A 117 -5.63 -6.64 1.55
N ALA A 118 -4.93 -5.70 2.19
CA ALA A 118 -4.13 -4.70 1.48
C ALA A 118 -2.94 -5.32 0.73
N ARG A 119 -2.21 -6.28 1.33
CA ARG A 119 -1.11 -6.99 0.65
C ARG A 119 -1.60 -7.77 -0.57
N SER A 120 -2.67 -8.54 -0.38
CA SER A 120 -3.25 -9.38 -1.43
C SER A 120 -3.81 -8.55 -2.58
N LEU A 121 -4.52 -7.46 -2.29
CA LEU A 121 -5.02 -6.53 -3.30
C LEU A 121 -3.89 -5.83 -4.05
N TYR A 122 -2.86 -5.36 -3.32
CA TYR A 122 -1.72 -4.69 -3.94
C TYR A 122 -0.95 -5.63 -4.88
N ARG A 123 -0.68 -6.87 -4.44
CA ARG A 123 -0.09 -7.93 -5.26
C ARG A 123 -0.92 -8.20 -6.51
N TYR A 124 -2.23 -8.36 -6.35
CA TYR A 124 -3.13 -8.53 -7.50
C TYR A 124 -3.01 -7.38 -8.52
N TYR A 125 -3.06 -6.12 -8.10
CA TYR A 125 -3.01 -4.99 -9.03
C TYR A 125 -1.66 -4.82 -9.74
N ILE A 126 -0.56 -5.13 -9.08
CA ILE A 126 0.78 -5.07 -9.69
C ILE A 126 0.96 -6.18 -10.71
N GLU A 127 0.66 -7.42 -10.31
CA GLU A 127 0.89 -8.63 -11.11
C GLU A 127 -0.14 -8.78 -12.24
N ASN A 128 -1.41 -8.42 -12.02
CA ASN A 128 -2.49 -8.68 -12.99
C ASN A 128 -2.84 -7.49 -13.89
N GLY A 129 -2.27 -6.31 -13.68
CA GLY A 129 -2.06 -5.26 -14.69
C GLY A 129 -3.25 -4.75 -15.52
N ARG A 130 -4.49 -5.19 -15.30
CA ARG A 130 -5.71 -4.68 -15.97
C ARG A 130 -6.33 -3.59 -15.14
N GLY A 131 -5.67 -2.44 -15.10
CA GLY A 131 -6.30 -1.19 -14.65
C GLY A 131 -7.61 -0.96 -15.42
N GLY A 132 -8.69 -0.60 -14.72
CA GLY A 132 -9.85 0.03 -15.33
C GLY A 132 -11.08 -0.83 -15.64
N ARG A 133 -11.15 -2.11 -15.30
CA ARG A 133 -12.47 -2.76 -15.17
C ARG A 133 -12.94 -2.55 -13.74
N LYS A 134 -14.03 -1.78 -13.55
CA LYS A 134 -14.88 -1.88 -12.34
C LYS A 134 -14.87 -3.34 -11.94
N LEU A 135 -14.37 -3.65 -10.74
CA LEU A 135 -14.67 -4.91 -10.10
C LEU A 135 -16.19 -5.00 -10.15
N LYS A 136 -16.75 -5.72 -11.13
CA LYS A 136 -18.09 -6.26 -11.02
C LYS A 136 -17.98 -7.11 -9.79
N SER A 137 -18.47 -6.57 -8.67
CA SER A 137 -18.59 -7.20 -7.36
C SER A 137 -18.07 -8.63 -7.41
N ILE A 138 -16.75 -8.79 -7.22
CA ILE A 138 -16.28 -10.11 -6.83
C ILE A 138 -16.92 -10.26 -5.47
N SER A 139 -18.04 -10.98 -5.42
CA SER A 139 -18.69 -11.25 -4.15
C SER A 139 -17.62 -11.88 -3.26
N TRP A 140 -17.56 -11.46 -2.00
CA TRP A 140 -16.66 -12.07 -1.01
C TRP A 140 -16.67 -13.59 -1.12
N GLN A 141 -17.83 -14.18 -1.41
CA GLN A 141 -18.05 -15.60 -1.68
C GLN A 141 -17.18 -16.19 -2.82
N SER A 142 -16.88 -15.44 -3.88
CA SER A 142 -16.02 -15.88 -4.98
C SER A 142 -14.53 -15.84 -4.63
N LEU A 143 -14.10 -14.91 -3.77
CA LEU A 143 -12.73 -14.87 -3.22
C LEU A 143 -12.51 -16.00 -2.22
N LEU A 144 -13.52 -16.24 -1.36
CA LEU A 144 -13.53 -17.30 -0.37
C LEU A 144 -13.49 -18.71 -1.00
N ARG A 145 -14.12 -18.91 -2.18
CA ARG A 145 -14.10 -20.19 -2.89
C ARG A 145 -12.76 -20.55 -3.55
N LYS A 146 -11.96 -19.55 -3.95
CA LYS A 146 -10.65 -19.80 -4.59
C LYS A 146 -9.51 -20.01 -3.59
N ASN A 147 -9.68 -19.55 -2.35
CA ASN A 147 -8.69 -19.67 -1.26
C ASN A 147 -9.27 -20.42 -0.05
N ALA A 148 -9.96 -21.53 -0.30
CA ALA A 148 -10.80 -22.25 0.65
C ALA A 148 -10.19 -22.56 2.06
N PRO A 149 -8.87 -22.68 2.26
CA PRO A 149 -8.34 -22.81 3.63
C PRO A 149 -8.35 -21.50 4.45
N PHE A 150 -8.25 -20.33 3.80
CA PHE A 150 -8.17 -19.02 4.47
C PHE A 150 -9.54 -18.41 4.77
N ALA A 151 -10.53 -18.72 3.94
CA ALA A 151 -11.89 -18.20 4.02
C ALA A 151 -12.65 -18.57 5.31
N VAL A 152 -12.38 -19.76 5.85
CA VAL A 152 -13.15 -20.34 6.94
C VAL A 152 -12.84 -19.63 8.27
N ASN A 153 -11.61 -19.15 8.46
CA ASN A 153 -11.23 -18.44 9.69
C ASN A 153 -11.75 -17.00 9.72
N THR A 154 -11.75 -16.30 8.58
CA THR A 154 -12.25 -14.91 8.49
C THR A 154 -13.77 -14.84 8.73
N VAL A 155 -14.55 -15.76 8.13
CA VAL A 155 -16.01 -15.79 8.33
C VAL A 155 -16.35 -16.19 9.77
N ARG A 156 -15.61 -17.15 10.36
CA ARG A 156 -15.84 -17.59 11.74
C ARG A 156 -15.54 -16.48 12.76
N ASN A 157 -14.55 -15.61 12.48
CA ASN A 157 -14.26 -14.44 13.32
C ASN A 157 -15.30 -13.32 13.17
N ILE A 158 -15.78 -13.03 11.95
CA ILE A 158 -16.84 -12.03 11.73
C ILE A 158 -18.14 -12.43 12.46
N CYS A 159 -18.54 -13.70 12.38
CA CYS A 159 -19.71 -14.20 13.10
C CYS A 159 -19.57 -14.16 14.63
N ARG A 160 -18.33 -14.12 15.15
CA ARG A 160 -18.06 -14.08 16.59
C ARG A 160 -18.11 -12.67 17.18
N ILE A 161 -17.81 -11.65 16.39
CA ILE A 161 -17.76 -10.23 16.83
C ILE A 161 -19.13 -9.52 16.70
N LEU A 162 -20.00 -10.02 15.81
CA LEU A 162 -21.34 -9.46 15.57
C LEU A 162 -22.26 -9.32 16.81
N PRO A 163 -22.24 -10.22 17.82
CA PRO A 163 -23.06 -10.05 19.02
C PRO A 163 -22.60 -8.90 19.92
N GLU A 164 -21.30 -8.56 19.94
CA GLU A 164 -20.76 -7.52 20.84
C GLU A 164 -21.06 -6.10 20.33
N LEU A 165 -21.18 -5.92 19.01
CA LEU A 165 -21.53 -4.62 18.39
C LEU A 165 -23.01 -4.25 18.49
N GLN A 166 -23.89 -5.19 18.86
CA GLN A 166 -25.31 -4.90 19.09
C GLN A 166 -25.63 -4.45 20.53
N SER A 167 -24.68 -4.58 21.46
CA SER A 167 -24.87 -4.24 22.88
C SER A 167 -24.49 -2.80 23.26
N THR A 168 -23.92 -2.01 22.35
CA THR A 168 -23.57 -0.61 22.61
C THR A 168 -24.50 0.34 21.84
N ARG A 169 -25.79 0.31 22.21
CA ARG A 169 -26.70 1.43 21.98
C ARG A 169 -26.97 2.07 23.35
N ILE A 170 -26.34 3.21 23.60
CA ILE A 170 -26.83 4.22 24.57
C ILE A 170 -27.74 5.15 23.79
#